data_AF-A0A653BGR4-F1
#
_entry.id   AF-A0A653BGR4-F1
#
_cell.length_a   1.000
_cell.length_b   1.000
_cell.length_c   1.000
_cell.angle_alpha   90.00
_cell.angle_beta   90.00
_cell.angle_gamma   90.00
#
_symmetry.space_group_name_H-M   'P 1'
#
loop_
_entity.id
_entity.type
_entity.pdbx_description
1 polymer ?
#
loop_
_entity_poly.entity_id
_entity_poly.type
_entity_poly.pdbx_seq_one_letter_code
_entity_poly.pdbx_strand_id
1 'polypeptide(L)'
;LAVTVKLLGDERTEWQDKEHYFDSAEQKKKINCVVYSGYNNFLTFQHNLPIKDTFNVGRHEYSFSFVLPKELPGSYQNEYGYIRYYIKAEVYTSTESDCEDEREIDIMSPIELPSLPQDAVRLEDKEDITPHCCVNGGSVTMLLELKNKTFVQTQTSQMKVHTYNSSDVKIESIKVKLKMV
;
A
#
# COMPACT_ATOMS: atom_id res chain seq x y z
N LEU A 1 16.91 -35.55 -13.26
CA LEU A 1 15.69 -35.12 -12.57
C LEU A 1 16.10 -34.28 -11.37
N ALA A 2 15.75 -32.99 -11.36
CA ALA A 2 15.93 -32.09 -10.24
C ALA A 2 14.59 -31.41 -9.97
N VAL A 3 14.24 -31.22 -8.70
CA VAL A 3 13.09 -30.40 -8.31
C VAL A 3 13.59 -29.25 -7.48
N THR A 4 13.17 -28.07 -7.88
CA THR A 4 13.57 -26.81 -7.29
C THR A 4 12.32 -26.12 -6.79
N VAL A 5 12.37 -25.61 -5.56
CA VAL A 5 11.35 -24.71 -5.03
C VAL A 5 11.98 -23.34 -4.85
N LYS A 6 11.30 -22.31 -5.31
CA LYS A 6 11.71 -20.92 -5.23
C LYS A 6 10.69 -20.12 -4.42
N LEU A 7 11.17 -19.21 -3.59
CA LEU A 7 10.39 -18.11 -3.05
C LEU A 7 10.81 -16.85 -3.79
N LEU A 8 9.84 -16.23 -4.45
CA LEU A 8 10.01 -15.04 -5.27
C LEU A 8 9.27 -13.87 -4.64
N GLY A 9 9.78 -12.66 -4.83
CA GLY A 9 9.10 -11.42 -4.49
C GLY A 9 9.40 -10.35 -5.52
N ASP A 10 8.35 -9.74 -6.04
CA ASP A 10 8.43 -8.66 -7.01
C ASP A 10 7.49 -7.51 -6.69
N GLU A 11 7.90 -6.33 -7.15
CA GLU A 11 7.17 -5.10 -7.02
C GLU A 11 7.00 -4.45 -8.39
N ARG A 12 5.85 -3.81 -8.57
CA ARG A 12 5.54 -3.04 -9.76
C ARG A 12 4.87 -1.74 -9.36
N THR A 13 5.22 -0.66 -10.03
CA THR A 13 4.52 0.62 -9.95
C THR A 13 4.23 1.15 -11.34
N GLU A 14 3.06 1.71 -11.59
CA GLU A 14 2.67 2.32 -12.86
C GLU A 14 1.63 3.43 -12.64
N TRP A 15 1.87 4.60 -13.25
CA TRP A 15 0.89 5.69 -13.27
C TRP A 15 1.06 6.55 -14.53
N GLN A 16 0.07 7.39 -14.80
CA GLN A 16 0.07 8.30 -15.95
C GLN A 16 -0.02 9.74 -15.47
N ASP A 17 0.75 10.62 -16.11
CA ASP A 17 0.67 12.06 -15.88
C ASP A 17 0.56 12.83 -17.20
N LYS A 18 0.11 14.08 -17.11
CA LYS A 18 -0.05 14.99 -18.25
C LYS A 18 1.02 16.08 -18.19
N GLU A 19 1.97 16.00 -19.10
CA GLU A 19 2.98 17.03 -19.27
C GLU A 19 2.49 18.09 -20.25
N HIS A 20 2.47 19.34 -19.80
CA HIS A 20 2.11 20.50 -20.62
C HIS A 20 3.37 21.12 -21.20
N TYR A 21 3.48 21.18 -22.53
CA TYR A 21 4.62 21.82 -23.20
C TYR A 21 4.14 22.75 -24.32
N PHE A 22 4.99 23.73 -24.66
CA PHE A 22 4.73 24.66 -25.75
C PHE A 22 5.47 24.17 -27.00
N ASP A 23 4.72 23.90 -28.06
CA ASP A 23 5.26 23.56 -29.36
C ASP A 23 5.61 24.85 -30.11
N SER A 24 6.92 25.11 -30.26
CA SER A 24 7.42 26.31 -30.92
C SER A 24 7.21 26.31 -32.44
N ALA A 25 7.06 25.14 -33.07
CA ALA A 25 6.80 25.02 -34.51
C ALA A 25 5.34 25.35 -34.85
N GLU A 26 4.41 24.91 -33.98
CA GLU A 26 2.97 25.14 -34.17
C GLU A 26 2.41 26.34 -33.37
N GLN A 27 3.24 26.98 -32.52
CA GLN A 27 2.86 28.09 -31.64
C GLN A 27 1.64 27.76 -30.75
N LYS A 28 1.57 26.52 -30.24
CA LYS A 28 0.44 26.01 -29.46
C LYS A 28 0.89 25.27 -28.20
N LYS A 29 0.08 25.34 -27.14
CA LYS A 29 0.22 24.46 -25.98
C LYS A 29 -0.30 23.08 -26.35
N LYS A 30 0.53 22.06 -26.17
CA LYS A 30 0.18 20.66 -26.34
C LYS A 30 0.22 19.96 -24.98
N ILE A 31 -0.53 18.87 -24.89
CA ILE A 31 -0.58 18.00 -23.71
C ILE A 31 -0.04 16.66 -24.16
N ASN A 32 0.98 16.16 -23.48
CA ASN A 32 1.47 14.80 -23.65
C ASN A 32 0.98 13.96 -22.48
N CYS A 33 0.48 12.76 -22.74
CA CYS A 33 0.24 11.78 -21.69
C CYS A 33 1.49 10.91 -21.57
N VAL A 34 2.15 10.95 -20.41
CA VAL A 34 3.37 10.19 -20.13
C VAL A 34 3.03 9.08 -19.14
N VAL A 35 3.48 7.86 -19.43
CA VAL A 35 3.35 6.71 -18.55
C VAL A 35 4.67 6.50 -17.83
N TYR A 36 4.62 6.51 -16.50
CA TYR A 36 5.75 6.12 -15.66
C TYR A 36 5.52 4.70 -15.16
N SER A 37 6.54 3.86 -15.26
CA SER A 37 6.47 2.49 -14.73
C SER A 37 7.81 2.06 -14.17
N GLY A 38 7.75 1.18 -13.18
CA GLY A 38 8.89 0.54 -12.53
C GLY A 38 8.54 -0.91 -12.21
N TYR A 39 9.51 -1.80 -12.38
CA TYR A 39 9.38 -3.21 -12.03
C TYR A 39 10.69 -3.69 -11.43
N ASN A 40 10.61 -4.44 -10.35
CA ASN A 40 11.78 -4.95 -9.66
C ASN A 40 11.49 -6.31 -9.04
N ASN A 41 12.39 -7.28 -9.25
CA ASN A 41 12.39 -8.54 -8.53
C ASN A 41 13.41 -8.40 -7.39
N PHE A 42 12.90 -8.27 -6.17
CA PHE A 42 13.73 -7.92 -5.01
C PHE A 42 14.01 -9.14 -4.11
N LEU A 43 13.32 -10.26 -4.32
CA LEU A 43 13.49 -11.46 -3.52
C LEU A 43 13.53 -12.70 -4.41
N THR A 44 14.59 -13.50 -4.26
CA THR A 44 14.68 -14.83 -4.84
C THR A 44 15.45 -15.73 -3.88
N PHE A 45 14.76 -16.68 -3.25
CA PHE A 45 15.39 -17.81 -2.57
C PHE A 45 15.10 -19.09 -3.32
N GLN A 46 16.06 -20.00 -3.32
CA GLN A 46 15.96 -21.27 -4.02
C GLN A 46 16.43 -22.41 -3.12
N HIS A 47 15.64 -23.48 -3.11
CA HIS A 47 16.01 -24.76 -2.51
C HIS A 47 15.90 -25.87 -3.56
N ASN A 48 16.99 -26.60 -3.75
CA ASN A 48 16.97 -27.83 -4.53
C ASN A 48 16.57 -28.97 -3.58
N LEU A 49 15.51 -29.69 -3.92
CA LEU A 49 15.06 -30.82 -3.13
C LEU A 49 16.01 -32.01 -3.35
N PRO A 50 16.43 -32.71 -2.29
CA PRO A 50 17.38 -33.83 -2.39
C PRO A 50 16.69 -35.10 -2.90
N ILE A 51 16.25 -35.08 -4.15
CA ILE A 51 15.62 -36.22 -4.81
C ILE A 51 16.73 -37.13 -5.34
N LYS A 52 16.88 -38.29 -4.70
CA LYS A 52 17.97 -39.24 -4.99
C LYS A 52 17.64 -40.22 -6.13
N ASP A 53 16.36 -40.45 -6.41
CA ASP A 53 15.89 -41.46 -7.37
C ASP A 53 14.92 -40.88 -8.41
N THR A 54 14.77 -41.58 -9.53
CA THR A 54 13.70 -41.36 -10.51
C THR A 54 12.32 -41.51 -9.86
N PHE A 55 11.37 -40.61 -10.19
CA PHE A 55 9.99 -40.73 -9.71
C PHE A 55 9.36 -42.04 -10.16
N ASN A 56 9.18 -42.98 -9.23
CA ASN A 56 8.33 -44.15 -9.47
C ASN A 56 6.86 -43.73 -9.57
N VAL A 57 6.04 -44.55 -10.22
CA VAL A 57 4.59 -44.30 -10.30
C VAL A 57 4.01 -44.23 -8.89
N GLY A 58 3.38 -43.11 -8.55
CA GLY A 58 2.79 -42.89 -7.23
C GLY A 58 2.77 -41.42 -6.82
N ARG A 59 2.32 -41.17 -5.59
CA ARG A 59 2.31 -39.84 -4.96
C ARG A 59 3.60 -39.64 -4.19
N HIS A 60 4.31 -38.56 -4.49
CA HIS A 60 5.53 -38.16 -3.79
C HIS A 60 5.29 -36.82 -3.10
N GLU A 61 5.73 -36.71 -1.84
CA GLU A 61 5.60 -35.48 -1.05
C GLU A 61 6.97 -35.11 -0.47
N TYR A 62 7.36 -33.86 -0.68
CA TYR A 62 8.64 -33.33 -0.19
C TYR A 62 8.36 -32.07 0.60
N SER A 63 8.80 -32.06 1.85
CA SER A 63 8.72 -30.88 2.70
C SER A 63 9.82 -29.89 2.35
N PHE A 64 9.46 -28.62 2.32
CA PHE A 64 10.40 -27.51 2.18
C PHE A 64 10.00 -26.41 3.17
N SER A 65 10.96 -25.54 3.49
CA SER A 65 10.73 -24.38 4.36
C SER A 65 11.64 -23.26 3.93
N PHE A 66 11.12 -22.03 3.90
CA PHE A 66 11.91 -20.82 3.75
C PHE A 66 11.90 -20.03 5.05
N VAL A 67 13.04 -19.45 5.41
CA VAL A 67 13.13 -18.47 6.50
C VAL A 67 13.05 -17.09 5.88
N LEU A 68 11.98 -16.35 6.18
CA LEU A 68 11.75 -15.01 5.65
C LEU A 68 12.67 -13.98 6.37
N PRO A 69 13.35 -13.08 5.64
CA PRO A 69 14.00 -11.91 6.21
C PRO A 69 13.01 -11.05 6.97
N LYS A 70 13.46 -10.40 8.04
CA LYS A 70 12.59 -9.56 8.88
C LYS A 70 12.21 -8.26 8.20
N GLU A 71 13.05 -7.80 7.29
CA GLU A 71 12.95 -6.51 6.61
C GLU A 71 12.09 -6.58 5.35
N LEU A 72 11.43 -7.72 5.09
CA LEU A 72 10.54 -7.83 3.93
C LEU A 72 9.33 -6.90 4.08
N PRO A 73 8.99 -6.14 3.02
CA PRO A 73 7.75 -5.38 3.00
C PRO A 73 6.54 -6.30 2.95
N GLY A 74 5.39 -5.80 3.41
CA GLY A 74 4.15 -6.57 3.40
C GLY A 74 3.63 -6.69 1.98
N SER A 75 2.86 -7.74 1.71
CA SER A 75 2.07 -7.80 0.49
C SER A 75 1.16 -6.58 0.41
N TYR A 76 1.17 -5.92 -0.74
CA TYR A 76 0.43 -4.69 -0.96
C TYR A 76 -0.09 -4.64 -2.38
N GLN A 77 -1.27 -4.05 -2.57
CA GLN A 77 -1.84 -3.82 -3.89
C GLN A 77 -2.75 -2.59 -3.88
N ASN A 78 -2.54 -1.70 -4.84
CA ASN A 78 -3.44 -0.60 -5.15
C ASN A 78 -3.54 -0.37 -6.67
N GLU A 79 -4.17 0.72 -7.08
CA GLU A 79 -4.33 1.08 -8.48
C GLU A 79 -3.02 1.46 -9.19
N TYR A 80 -1.98 1.82 -8.42
CA TYR A 80 -0.70 2.28 -8.94
C TYR A 80 0.41 1.23 -8.85
N GLY A 81 0.16 0.06 -8.28
CA GLY A 81 1.21 -0.92 -8.08
C GLY A 81 0.91 -2.02 -7.07
N TYR A 82 1.90 -2.88 -6.89
CA TYR A 82 1.84 -3.99 -5.93
C TYR A 82 3.23 -4.40 -5.43
N ILE A 83 3.22 -5.14 -4.33
CA ILE A 83 4.31 -5.95 -3.79
C ILE A 83 3.72 -7.36 -3.60
N ARG A 84 4.24 -8.36 -4.31
CA ARG A 84 3.71 -9.73 -4.31
C ARG A 84 4.80 -10.76 -4.09
N TYR A 85 4.38 -11.90 -3.58
CA TYR A 85 5.26 -13.02 -3.26
C TYR A 85 4.69 -14.32 -3.80
N TYR A 86 5.58 -15.16 -4.32
CA TYR A 86 5.19 -16.42 -4.96
C TYR A 86 6.09 -17.55 -4.52
N ILE A 87 5.49 -18.72 -4.27
CA ILE A 87 6.21 -19.99 -4.19
C ILE A 87 6.09 -20.66 -5.55
N LYS A 88 7.23 -20.88 -6.20
CA LYS A 88 7.30 -21.53 -7.51
C LYS A 88 8.03 -22.86 -7.39
N ALA A 89 7.40 -23.95 -7.81
CA ALA A 89 8.03 -25.26 -7.91
C ALA A 89 8.33 -25.57 -9.38
N GLU A 90 9.55 -26.00 -9.67
CA GLU A 90 10.02 -26.32 -11.02
C GLU A 90 10.65 -27.71 -11.03
N VAL A 91 10.27 -28.55 -11.99
CA VAL A 91 10.78 -29.90 -12.19
C VAL A 91 11.58 -29.93 -13.50
N TYR A 92 12.82 -30.39 -13.39
CA TYR A 92 13.78 -30.46 -14.49
C TYR A 92 14.16 -31.92 -14.76
N THR A 93 13.71 -32.49 -15.87
CA THR A 93 14.21 -33.77 -16.40
C THR A 93 15.45 -33.55 -17.26
N SER A 94 15.57 -32.39 -17.89
CA SER A 94 16.69 -31.94 -18.72
C SER A 94 17.16 -30.52 -18.33
N THR A 95 17.73 -29.75 -19.26
CA THR A 95 18.23 -28.37 -19.01
C THR A 95 17.10 -27.36 -18.81
N GLU A 96 15.95 -27.58 -19.45
CA GLU A 96 14.75 -26.74 -19.31
C GLU A 96 13.76 -27.35 -18.31
N SER A 97 12.93 -26.51 -17.70
CA SER A 97 11.88 -26.97 -16.77
C SER A 97 10.76 -27.64 -17.56
N ASP A 98 10.49 -28.90 -17.27
CA ASP A 98 9.42 -29.65 -17.93
C ASP A 98 8.05 -29.39 -17.29
N CYS A 99 8.04 -29.09 -15.99
CA CYS A 99 6.81 -28.75 -15.26
C CYS A 99 7.11 -27.63 -14.27
N GLU A 100 6.18 -26.66 -14.18
CA GLU A 100 6.20 -25.61 -13.18
C GLU A 100 4.80 -25.40 -12.59
N ASP A 101 4.73 -25.06 -11.31
CA ASP A 101 3.52 -24.56 -10.67
C ASP A 101 3.89 -23.41 -9.74
N GLU A 102 2.99 -22.44 -9.63
CA GLU A 102 3.19 -21.21 -8.85
C GLU A 102 1.99 -20.93 -7.96
N ARG A 103 2.26 -20.47 -6.74
CA ARG A 103 1.26 -20.09 -5.76
C ARG A 103 1.63 -18.76 -5.11
N GLU A 104 0.73 -17.79 -5.22
CA GLU A 104 0.84 -16.51 -4.53
C GLU A 104 0.63 -16.69 -3.02
N ILE A 105 1.39 -15.94 -2.23
CA ILE A 105 1.28 -15.92 -0.76
C ILE A 105 1.25 -14.48 -0.24
N ASP A 106 0.54 -14.28 0.86
CA ASP A 106 0.50 -13.00 1.55
C ASP A 106 1.52 -12.95 2.69
N ILE A 107 2.40 -11.95 2.65
CA ILE A 107 3.34 -11.65 3.74
C ILE A 107 2.80 -10.46 4.53
N MET A 108 2.56 -10.66 5.82
CA MET A 108 2.26 -9.58 6.75
C MET A 108 3.55 -9.17 7.46
N SER A 109 4.07 -7.99 7.14
CA SER A 109 5.22 -7.46 7.86
C SER A 109 4.84 -7.13 9.30
N PRO A 110 5.69 -7.48 10.27
CA PRO A 110 5.46 -7.14 11.66
C PRO A 110 5.53 -5.61 11.84
N ILE A 111 4.46 -5.02 12.38
CA ILE A 111 4.44 -3.63 12.81
C ILE A 111 4.67 -3.61 14.32
N GLU A 112 5.77 -3.02 14.77
CA GLU A 112 6.06 -2.87 16.19
C GLU A 112 5.35 -1.63 16.76
N LEU A 113 4.24 -1.83 17.49
CA LEU A 113 3.45 -0.73 18.08
C LEU A 113 4.23 0.24 19.00
N PRO A 114 5.22 -0.20 19.81
CA PRO A 114 5.95 0.72 20.68
C PRO A 114 6.81 1.75 19.94
N SER A 115 7.16 1.48 18.67
CA SER A 115 7.96 2.41 17.85
C SER A 115 7.12 3.45 17.13
N LEU A 116 5.80 3.29 17.15
CA LEU A 116 4.88 4.20 16.48
C LEU A 116 4.58 5.43 17.37
N PRO A 117 4.40 6.62 16.76
CA PRO A 117 4.03 7.81 17.51
C PRO A 117 2.69 7.61 18.20
N GLN A 118 2.69 7.73 19.53
CA GLN A 118 1.48 7.67 20.35
C GLN A 118 0.99 9.05 20.79
N ASP A 119 1.65 10.11 20.34
CA ASP A 119 1.32 11.46 20.72
C ASP A 119 -0.13 11.82 20.39
N ALA A 120 -0.72 12.66 21.23
CA ALA A 120 -2.04 13.21 20.99
C ALA A 120 -2.04 14.06 19.72
N VAL A 121 -3.07 13.87 18.90
CA VAL A 121 -3.27 14.64 17.68
C VAL A 121 -4.28 15.74 17.97
N ARG A 122 -3.92 16.97 17.59
CA ARG A 122 -4.82 18.13 17.58
C ARG A 122 -4.89 18.68 16.17
N LEU A 123 -6.08 18.70 15.59
CA LEU A 123 -6.35 19.30 14.30
C LEU A 123 -7.33 20.45 14.49
N GLU A 124 -7.01 21.60 13.90
CA GLU A 124 -7.86 22.77 13.90
C GLU A 124 -8.28 23.06 12.45
N ASP A 125 -9.57 23.32 12.28
CA ASP A 125 -10.14 23.77 11.01
C ASP A 125 -11.01 25.00 11.28
N LYS A 126 -10.82 26.06 10.50
CA LYS A 126 -11.49 27.34 10.69
C LYS A 126 -12.01 27.85 9.36
N GLU A 127 -13.31 28.09 9.32
CA GLU A 127 -14.01 28.65 8.17
C GLU A 127 -14.57 30.03 8.53
N ASP A 128 -14.18 31.04 7.76
CA ASP A 128 -14.63 32.42 7.92
C ASP A 128 -15.89 32.66 7.08
N ILE A 129 -16.96 33.14 7.71
CA ILE A 129 -18.24 33.38 7.04
C ILE A 129 -18.25 34.82 6.53
N THR A 130 -18.21 34.96 5.21
CA THR A 130 -18.31 36.27 4.55
C THR A 130 -19.69 36.42 3.89
N PRO A 131 -20.64 37.14 4.51
CA PRO A 131 -21.90 37.46 3.87
C PRO A 131 -21.71 38.41 2.68
N HIS A 132 -22.70 38.41 1.77
CA HIS A 132 -22.72 39.33 0.63
C HIS A 132 -22.73 40.79 1.14
N CYS A 133 -21.73 41.58 0.72
CA CYS A 133 -21.39 42.95 1.17
C CYS A 133 -20.46 43.05 2.40
N CYS A 134 -19.21 42.59 2.31
CA CYS A 134 -18.02 43.02 3.09
C CYS A 134 -18.12 43.20 4.63
N VAL A 135 -19.17 42.70 5.28
CA VAL A 135 -19.32 42.69 6.73
C VAL A 135 -18.77 41.37 7.26
N ASN A 136 -17.99 41.40 8.34
CA ASN A 136 -17.52 40.18 8.99
C ASN A 136 -18.72 39.42 9.56
N GLY A 137 -19.06 38.27 8.97
CA GLY A 137 -20.18 37.41 9.40
C GLY A 137 -19.80 36.45 10.52
N GLY A 138 -18.62 36.61 11.12
CA GLY A 138 -18.07 35.70 12.11
C GLY A 138 -17.35 34.51 11.48
N SER A 139 -17.05 33.51 12.31
CA SER A 139 -16.35 32.29 11.90
C SER A 139 -16.80 31.07 12.68
N VAL A 140 -16.62 29.90 12.09
CA VAL A 140 -16.80 28.61 12.75
C VAL A 140 -15.45 27.91 12.81
N THR A 141 -15.00 27.61 14.03
CA THR A 141 -13.77 26.86 14.28
C THR A 141 -14.10 25.50 14.89
N MET A 142 -13.52 24.45 14.33
CA MET A 142 -13.58 23.08 14.82
C MET A 142 -12.19 22.64 15.29
N LEU A 143 -12.10 22.16 16.52
CA LEU A 143 -10.89 21.58 17.10
C LEU A 143 -11.15 20.10 17.40
N LEU A 144 -10.42 19.22 16.72
CA LEU A 144 -10.47 17.78 16.88
C LEU A 144 -9.26 17.33 17.70
N GLU A 145 -9.52 16.67 18.83
CA GLU A 145 -8.50 16.05 19.68
C GLU A 145 -8.64 14.51 19.66
N LEU A 146 -7.55 13.83 19.32
CA LEU A 146 -7.39 12.38 19.45
C LEU A 146 -6.28 12.10 20.46
N LYS A 147 -6.52 11.13 21.36
CA LYS A 147 -5.54 10.78 22.39
C LYS A 147 -4.25 10.20 21.82
N ASN A 148 -4.36 9.42 20.74
CA ASN A 148 -3.25 8.74 20.10
C ASN A 148 -3.29 9.00 18.59
N LYS A 149 -2.12 9.01 17.95
CA LYS A 149 -1.99 9.07 16.49
C LYS A 149 -2.13 7.71 15.81
N THR A 150 -1.88 6.63 16.54
CA THR A 150 -1.87 5.27 16.02
C THR A 150 -2.88 4.38 16.73
N PHE A 151 -3.50 3.49 15.96
CA PHE A 151 -4.59 2.64 16.39
C PHE A 151 -4.42 1.24 15.83
N VAL A 152 -4.76 0.24 16.65
CA VAL A 152 -4.90 -1.14 16.19
C VAL A 152 -6.29 -1.32 15.57
N GLN A 153 -6.43 -2.19 14.57
CA GLN A 153 -7.67 -2.42 13.81
C GLN A 153 -8.90 -2.75 14.67
N THR A 154 -8.72 -3.20 15.92
CA THR A 154 -9.79 -3.53 16.87
C THR A 154 -9.94 -2.54 18.01
N GLN A 155 -9.09 -1.51 18.08
CA GLN A 155 -9.08 -0.55 19.18
C GLN A 155 -10.20 0.49 18.98
N THR A 156 -11.00 0.70 20.01
CA THR A 156 -11.89 1.86 20.07
C THR A 156 -11.11 3.08 20.56
N SER A 157 -11.08 4.14 19.76
CA SER A 157 -10.48 5.42 20.15
C SER A 157 -11.54 6.45 20.48
N GLN A 158 -11.26 7.26 21.51
CA GLN A 158 -12.09 8.41 21.86
C GLN A 158 -11.58 9.66 21.12
N MET A 159 -12.47 10.26 20.36
CA MET A 159 -12.27 11.55 19.71
C MET A 159 -13.10 12.61 20.42
N LYS A 160 -12.49 13.76 20.70
CA LYS A 160 -13.19 14.96 21.19
C LYS A 160 -13.23 15.98 20.08
N VAL A 161 -14.40 16.59 19.87
CA VAL A 161 -14.58 17.67 18.90
C VAL A 161 -15.14 18.86 19.65
N HIS A 162 -14.39 19.96 19.66
CA HIS A 162 -14.81 21.24 20.20
C HIS A 162 -15.21 22.15 19.04
N THR A 163 -16.34 22.82 19.15
CA THR A 163 -16.82 23.76 18.14
C THR A 163 -17.01 25.13 18.75
N TYR A 164 -16.47 26.14 18.06
CA TYR A 164 -16.57 27.54 18.46
C TYR A 164 -17.25 28.29 17.31
N ASN A 165 -18.47 28.75 17.54
CA ASN A 165 -19.23 29.51 16.57
C ASN A 165 -19.31 30.97 17.01
N SER A 166 -18.68 31.85 16.25
CA SER A 166 -18.74 33.30 16.43
C SER A 166 -19.62 33.99 15.38
N SER A 167 -20.34 33.20 14.57
CA SER A 167 -21.24 33.67 13.52
C SER A 167 -22.70 33.54 13.92
N ASP A 168 -23.57 34.16 13.12
CA ASP A 168 -25.03 34.01 13.23
C ASP A 168 -25.56 32.76 12.48
N VAL A 169 -24.68 31.98 11.84
CA VAL A 169 -25.06 30.77 11.11
C VAL A 169 -25.21 29.60 12.08
N LYS A 170 -26.36 28.92 12.02
CA LYS A 170 -26.64 27.76 12.86
C LYS A 170 -25.88 26.53 12.35
N ILE A 171 -25.16 25.84 13.23
CA ILE A 171 -24.53 24.54 12.92
C ILE A 171 -25.61 23.45 12.98
N GLU A 172 -25.91 22.82 11.84
CA GLU A 172 -26.91 21.75 11.77
C GLU A 172 -26.35 20.36 12.09
N SER A 173 -25.13 20.06 11.62
CA SER A 173 -24.49 18.77 11.84
C SER A 173 -22.97 18.88 11.81
N ILE A 174 -22.30 17.95 12.48
CA ILE A 174 -20.85 17.77 12.45
C ILE A 174 -20.57 16.38 11.88
N LYS A 175 -19.71 16.30 10.87
CA LYS A 175 -19.33 15.04 10.22
C LYS A 175 -17.82 14.87 10.29
N VAL A 176 -17.37 13.75 10.83
CA VAL A 176 -15.96 13.35 10.80
C VAL A 176 -15.84 12.08 9.97
N LYS A 177 -14.86 12.04 9.07
CA LYS A 177 -14.61 10.88 8.20
C LYS A 177 -13.15 10.46 8.30
N LEU A 178 -12.93 9.17 8.49
CA LEU A 178 -11.62 8.58 8.27
C LEU A 178 -11.50 8.31 6.77
N LYS A 179 -10.47 8.87 6.13
CA LYS A 179 -10.18 8.64 4.71
C LYS A 179 -8.84 7.93 4.62
N MET A 180 -8.81 6.82 3.90
CA MET A 180 -7.57 6.24 3.41
C MET A 180 -7.04 7.16 2.31
N VAL A 181 -5.85 7.73 2.52
CA VAL A 181 -5.17 8.60 1.56
C VAL A 181 -4.16 7.78 0.79
#